data_AF-A0A930RVH2-F1
#
_entry.id   AF-A0A930RVH2-F1
#
_cell.length_a   1.000
_cell.length_b   1.000
_cell.length_c   1.000
_cell.angle_alpha   90.00
_cell.angle_beta   90.00
_cell.angle_gamma   90.00
#
_symmetry.space_group_name_H-M   'P 1'
#
loop_
_entity.id
_entity.type
_entity.pdbx_description
1 polymer ?
#
loop_
_entity_poly.entity_id
_entity_poly.type
_entity_poly.pdbx_seq_one_letter_code
_entity_poly.pdbx_strand_id
1 'polypeptide(L)'
;MTEIQQLEQLMNEMLPGLQLFARDINLTPEEASKFQVGQIVRNAAFTDATSRVGGMVTTHRFSILSNHLFDLTKAEHGTNWGLHVANRDSHFKVLDIYEHEGKTQILLLHLPDDYRWKWMEHVNLDLSVDIVADSRERFASKAHAEPIPEVTSPEWLDRCGFAPGLDIKGELFPNEIPIASQMQKVKDASFRSFYHQLVYVRCAALIEDVMPEVAKAGDTGLVLYGYIDEEVGVSFQPLWIAKEGESTLDMRLIPEETMYLIRLANLDDCEFCSMKWIEVDPYIV
;
A
#
# COMPACT_ATOMS: atom_id res chain seq x y z
N MET A 1 -18.39 3.29 -15.28
CA MET A 1 -17.81 1.94 -15.43
C MET A 1 -18.54 1.03 -14.47
N THR A 2 -18.83 -0.23 -14.81
CA THR A 2 -19.48 -1.17 -13.87
C THR A 2 -18.47 -1.72 -12.85
N GLU A 3 -18.93 -2.21 -11.69
CA GLU A 3 -18.08 -2.85 -10.68
C GLU A 3 -17.26 -4.02 -11.25
N ILE A 4 -17.87 -4.82 -12.15
CA ILE A 4 -17.20 -5.92 -12.83
C ILE A 4 -16.03 -5.41 -13.69
N GLN A 5 -16.25 -4.34 -14.46
CA GLN A 5 -15.20 -3.75 -15.29
C GLN A 5 -14.07 -3.14 -14.46
N GLN A 6 -14.39 -2.53 -13.32
CA GLN A 6 -13.38 -2.02 -12.38
C GLN A 6 -12.52 -3.13 -11.80
N LEU A 7 -13.13 -4.25 -11.42
CA LEU A 7 -12.40 -5.42 -10.92
C LEU A 7 -11.56 -6.08 -12.02
N GLU A 8 -12.10 -6.24 -13.24
CA GLU A 8 -11.35 -6.74 -14.40
C GLU A 8 -10.13 -5.85 -14.70
N GLN A 9 -10.29 -4.53 -14.65
CA GLN A 9 -9.19 -3.60 -14.81
C GLN A 9 -8.13 -3.79 -13.71
N LEU A 10 -8.56 -3.89 -12.44
CA LEU A 10 -7.65 -4.13 -11.32
C LEU A 10 -6.87 -5.43 -11.48
N MET A 11 -7.54 -6.50 -11.90
CA MET A 11 -6.90 -7.79 -12.18
C MET A 11 -5.88 -7.69 -13.32
N ASN A 12 -6.20 -6.94 -14.39
CA ASN A 12 -5.28 -6.67 -15.50
C ASN A 12 -4.09 -5.80 -15.10
N GLU A 13 -4.21 -4.99 -14.04
CA GLU A 13 -3.10 -4.23 -13.47
C GLU A 13 -2.21 -5.11 -12.58
N MET A 14 -2.79 -6.06 -11.83
CA MET A 14 -2.07 -6.84 -10.80
C MET A 14 -1.45 -8.14 -11.30
N LEU A 15 -2.14 -8.88 -12.18
CA LEU A 15 -1.77 -10.25 -12.52
C LEU A 15 -0.70 -10.36 -13.61
N PRO A 16 -0.69 -9.52 -14.67
CA PRO A 16 0.36 -9.58 -15.67
C PRO A 16 1.73 -9.27 -15.08
N GLY A 17 2.71 -10.11 -15.40
CA GLY A 17 4.10 -9.90 -14.97
C GLY A 17 4.39 -10.28 -13.51
N LEU A 18 3.49 -11.01 -12.84
CA LEU A 18 3.76 -11.52 -11.49
C LEU A 18 5.07 -12.31 -11.45
N GLN A 19 5.92 -11.94 -10.50
CA GLN A 19 7.15 -12.63 -10.14
C GLN A 19 7.06 -13.12 -8.71
N LEU A 20 7.82 -14.16 -8.39
CA LEU A 20 7.86 -14.76 -7.06
C LEU A 20 9.13 -14.31 -6.34
N PHE A 21 8.95 -13.68 -5.18
CA PHE A 21 10.02 -13.23 -4.30
C PHE A 21 9.95 -14.01 -2.99
N ALA A 22 11.08 -14.11 -2.29
CA ALA A 22 11.16 -14.81 -1.02
C ALA A 22 11.60 -13.88 0.12
N ARG A 23 11.00 -14.08 1.29
CA ARG A 23 11.47 -13.54 2.56
C ARG A 23 11.47 -14.66 3.59
N ASP A 24 12.67 -15.04 4.01
CA ASP A 24 12.88 -16.13 4.95
C ASP A 24 12.99 -15.59 6.38
N ILE A 25 12.24 -16.18 7.31
CA ILE A 25 12.15 -15.73 8.70
C ILE A 25 11.83 -16.91 9.63
N ASN A 26 12.11 -16.74 10.92
CA ASN A 26 11.61 -17.64 11.95
C ASN A 26 10.37 -17.03 12.60
N LEU A 27 9.24 -17.73 12.52
CA LEU A 27 8.03 -17.39 13.28
C LEU A 27 7.88 -18.36 14.44
N THR A 28 7.40 -17.85 15.56
CA THR A 28 6.84 -18.67 16.63
C THR A 28 5.50 -19.29 16.18
N PRO A 29 5.05 -20.38 16.83
CA PRO A 29 3.74 -20.96 16.54
C PRO A 29 2.58 -19.94 16.74
N GLU A 30 2.72 -19.03 17.69
CA GLU A 30 1.73 -17.97 17.95
C GLU A 30 1.66 -16.99 16.78
N GLU A 31 2.79 -16.47 16.31
CA GLU A 31 2.85 -15.58 15.14
C GLU A 31 2.35 -16.26 13.87
N ALA A 32 2.77 -17.50 13.61
CA ALA A 32 2.33 -18.25 12.44
C ALA A 32 0.80 -18.46 12.44
N SER A 33 0.19 -18.65 13.62
CA SER A 33 -1.26 -18.84 13.77
C SER A 33 -2.10 -17.59 13.44
N LYS A 34 -1.48 -16.41 13.37
CA LYS A 34 -2.15 -15.17 12.96
C LYS A 34 -2.46 -15.13 11.46
N PHE A 35 -1.83 -16.01 10.67
CA PHE A 35 -2.04 -16.06 9.22
C PHE A 35 -3.13 -17.06 8.83
N GLN A 36 -4.10 -16.61 8.02
CA GLN A 36 -5.19 -17.44 7.49
C GLN A 36 -5.34 -17.24 5.99
N VAL A 37 -5.60 -18.31 5.25
CA VAL A 37 -5.86 -18.25 3.81
C VAL A 37 -7.10 -17.38 3.53
N GLY A 38 -6.99 -16.51 2.53
CA GLY A 38 -8.03 -15.57 2.11
C GLY A 38 -7.98 -14.23 2.83
N GLN A 39 -7.27 -14.12 3.96
CA GLN A 39 -7.20 -12.86 4.69
C GLN A 39 -6.26 -11.85 4.00
N ILE A 40 -6.52 -10.57 4.21
CA ILE A 40 -5.60 -9.48 3.85
C ILE A 40 -4.83 -9.06 5.09
N VAL A 41 -3.52 -8.86 4.94
CA VAL A 41 -2.63 -8.33 5.97
C VAL A 41 -1.93 -7.07 5.47
N ARG A 42 -1.87 -6.03 6.29
CA ARG A 42 -1.09 -4.82 6.03
C ARG A 42 0.27 -4.89 6.71
N ASN A 43 1.34 -4.58 5.99
CA ASN A 43 2.62 -4.31 6.64
C ASN A 43 2.86 -2.79 6.78
N ALA A 44 2.91 -2.27 8.01
CA ALA A 44 3.06 -0.83 8.26
C ALA A 44 4.48 -0.29 8.02
N ALA A 45 5.42 -1.15 7.61
CA ALA A 45 6.79 -0.80 7.24
C ALA A 45 7.08 -1.26 5.80
N PHE A 46 8.26 -0.92 5.28
CA PHE A 46 8.72 -1.48 4.02
C PHE A 46 8.85 -3.01 4.10
N THR A 47 8.48 -3.70 3.02
CA THR A 47 8.61 -5.17 2.95
C THR A 47 9.75 -5.55 2.02
N ASP A 48 10.91 -5.82 2.60
CA ASP A 48 12.05 -6.37 1.88
C ASP A 48 11.86 -7.84 1.53
N ALA A 49 12.22 -8.19 0.30
CA ALA A 49 12.23 -9.54 -0.24
C ALA A 49 13.36 -9.70 -1.25
N THR A 50 13.75 -10.94 -1.52
CA THR A 50 14.77 -11.27 -2.52
C THR A 50 14.16 -11.94 -3.74
N SER A 51 14.68 -11.62 -4.93
CA SER A 51 14.43 -12.40 -6.15
C SER A 51 15.30 -13.67 -6.26
N ARG A 52 16.29 -13.84 -5.38
CA ARG A 52 17.23 -14.98 -5.35
C ARG A 52 16.71 -16.07 -4.43
N VAL A 53 15.84 -16.93 -4.95
CA VAL A 53 15.21 -18.02 -4.17
C VAL A 53 16.10 -19.26 -4.09
N GLY A 54 16.68 -19.49 -2.90
CA GLY A 54 17.53 -20.65 -2.58
C GLY A 54 16.98 -21.52 -1.44
N GLY A 55 17.86 -22.36 -0.88
CA GLY A 55 17.63 -23.09 0.36
C GLY A 55 17.35 -22.20 1.57
N MET A 56 16.51 -22.67 2.49
CA MET A 56 16.19 -21.94 3.72
C MET A 56 17.03 -22.42 4.90
N VAL A 57 17.50 -21.47 5.71
CA VAL A 57 18.06 -21.73 7.05
C VAL A 57 17.08 -21.40 8.18
N THR A 58 15.90 -20.92 7.84
CA THR A 58 14.81 -20.57 8.75
C THR A 58 13.63 -21.55 8.65
N THR A 59 12.63 -21.36 9.51
CA THR A 59 11.43 -22.20 9.58
C THR A 59 10.32 -21.77 8.61
N HIS A 60 10.23 -20.47 8.29
CA HIS A 60 9.14 -19.92 7.47
C HIS A 60 9.66 -19.12 6.28
N ARG A 61 8.93 -19.17 5.17
CA ARG A 61 9.12 -18.34 3.97
C ARG A 61 7.82 -17.63 3.64
N PHE A 62 7.87 -16.31 3.57
CA PHE A 62 6.86 -15.54 2.86
C PHE A 62 7.24 -15.53 1.38
N SER A 63 6.47 -16.26 0.58
CA SER A 63 6.58 -16.25 -0.87
C SER A 63 5.64 -15.18 -1.40
N ILE A 64 6.19 -14.12 -1.98
CA ILE A 64 5.43 -12.92 -2.36
C ILE A 64 5.31 -12.89 -3.89
N LEU A 65 4.08 -12.96 -4.38
CA LEU A 65 3.73 -12.71 -5.77
C LEU A 65 3.48 -11.23 -5.96
N SER A 66 4.28 -10.59 -6.81
CA SER A 66 4.13 -9.17 -7.13
C SER A 66 4.63 -8.86 -8.52
N ASN A 67 4.05 -7.85 -9.16
CA ASN A 67 4.53 -7.26 -10.40
C ASN A 67 5.05 -5.83 -10.23
N HIS A 68 5.07 -5.30 -8.99
CA HIS A 68 5.37 -3.90 -8.71
C HIS A 68 6.20 -3.68 -7.42
N LEU A 69 6.89 -4.71 -6.94
CA LEU A 69 7.97 -4.50 -5.97
C LEU A 69 9.07 -3.64 -6.60
N PHE A 70 9.58 -2.66 -5.85
CA PHE A 70 10.63 -1.77 -6.33
C PHE A 70 11.97 -2.51 -6.39
N ASP A 71 12.55 -2.62 -7.58
CA ASP A 71 13.85 -3.26 -7.82
C ASP A 71 15.00 -2.34 -7.36
N LEU A 72 15.71 -2.77 -6.30
CA LEU A 72 16.88 -2.09 -5.76
C LEU A 72 18.19 -2.79 -6.07
N THR A 73 18.20 -3.82 -6.92
CA THR A 73 19.40 -4.59 -7.25
C THR A 73 20.56 -3.71 -7.76
N LYS A 74 20.25 -2.65 -8.51
CA LYS A 74 21.25 -1.69 -9.02
C LYS A 74 21.82 -0.76 -7.94
N ALA A 75 21.13 -0.62 -6.81
CA ALA A 75 21.58 0.17 -5.68
C ALA A 75 22.38 -0.65 -4.66
N GLU A 76 22.49 -1.96 -4.85
CA GLU A 76 23.28 -2.83 -3.97
C GLU A 76 24.79 -2.58 -4.13
N HIS A 77 25.47 -2.41 -3.00
CA HIS A 77 26.93 -2.21 -2.97
C HIS A 77 27.63 -3.46 -2.43
N GLY A 78 27.65 -4.51 -3.26
CA GLY A 78 28.36 -5.76 -2.96
C GLY A 78 27.60 -6.74 -2.05
N THR A 79 26.38 -6.41 -1.62
CA THR A 79 25.52 -7.33 -0.86
C THR A 79 24.94 -8.43 -1.75
N ASN A 80 24.61 -8.12 -3.01
CA ASN A 80 24.09 -9.06 -3.99
C ASN A 80 22.82 -9.79 -3.48
N TRP A 81 21.95 -9.11 -2.72
CA TRP A 81 20.76 -9.75 -2.16
C TRP A 81 19.68 -9.98 -3.21
N GLY A 82 19.72 -9.31 -4.36
CA GLY A 82 18.56 -9.32 -5.25
C GLY A 82 17.39 -8.54 -4.65
N LEU A 83 17.68 -7.45 -3.93
CA LEU A 83 16.75 -6.71 -3.10
C LEU A 83 15.59 -6.11 -3.90
N HIS A 84 14.39 -6.45 -3.46
CA HIS A 84 13.12 -5.89 -3.91
C HIS A 84 12.32 -5.43 -2.69
N VAL A 85 11.59 -4.32 -2.82
CA VAL A 85 10.94 -3.66 -1.68
C VAL A 85 9.50 -3.29 -1.99
N ALA A 86 8.58 -3.70 -1.12
CA ALA A 86 7.21 -3.20 -1.12
C ALA A 86 7.14 -1.93 -0.28
N ASN A 87 6.28 -0.99 -0.68
CA ASN A 87 6.12 0.26 0.03
C ASN A 87 5.64 0.04 1.47
N ARG A 88 5.85 1.07 2.29
CA ARG A 88 5.17 1.17 3.58
C ARG A 88 3.66 1.07 3.37
N ASP A 89 2.98 0.39 4.28
CA ASP A 89 1.52 0.22 4.30
C ASP A 89 0.98 -0.62 3.13
N SER A 90 1.84 -1.42 2.49
CA SER A 90 1.43 -2.41 1.48
C SER A 90 0.49 -3.47 2.07
N HIS A 91 -0.49 -3.90 1.27
CA HIS A 91 -1.42 -4.98 1.62
C HIS A 91 -1.09 -6.25 0.85
N PHE A 92 -1.26 -7.39 1.52
CA PHE A 92 -1.03 -8.70 0.95
C PHE A 92 -2.21 -9.61 1.23
N LYS A 93 -2.71 -10.29 0.20
CA LYS A 93 -3.70 -11.37 0.38
C LYS A 93 -2.98 -12.70 0.57
N VAL A 94 -3.28 -13.41 1.65
CA VAL A 94 -2.76 -14.76 1.89
C VAL A 94 -3.48 -15.72 0.95
N LEU A 95 -2.76 -16.28 -0.02
CA LEU A 95 -3.32 -17.23 -0.99
C LEU A 95 -3.23 -18.67 -0.50
N ASP A 96 -2.18 -19.02 0.23
CA ASP A 96 -1.93 -20.38 0.67
C ASP A 96 -0.99 -20.44 1.88
N ILE A 97 -1.13 -21.49 2.69
CA ILE A 97 -0.20 -21.83 3.76
C ILE A 97 0.12 -23.32 3.61
N TYR A 98 1.39 -23.64 3.39
CA TYR A 98 1.83 -24.99 3.05
C TYR A 98 3.06 -25.40 3.85
N GLU A 99 2.96 -26.50 4.58
CA GLU A 99 4.08 -27.10 5.31
C GLU A 99 4.70 -28.23 4.49
N HIS A 100 6.04 -28.23 4.41
CA HIS A 100 6.83 -29.28 3.77
C HIS A 100 8.04 -29.59 4.64
N GLU A 101 8.10 -30.81 5.18
CA GLU A 101 9.24 -31.34 5.92
C GLU A 101 9.73 -30.40 7.05
N GLY A 102 8.80 -29.87 7.84
CA GLY A 102 9.09 -28.99 8.98
C GLY A 102 9.41 -27.52 8.63
N LYS A 103 9.26 -27.12 7.36
CA LYS A 103 9.32 -25.72 6.91
C LYS A 103 7.98 -25.29 6.33
N THR A 104 7.61 -24.04 6.53
CA THR A 104 6.30 -23.52 6.12
C THR A 104 6.44 -22.38 5.12
N GLN A 105 5.65 -22.44 4.05
CA GLN A 105 5.44 -21.32 3.15
C GLN A 105 4.12 -20.63 3.48
N ILE A 106 4.15 -19.30 3.52
CA ILE A 106 2.97 -18.44 3.46
C ILE A 106 3.02 -17.71 2.12
N LEU A 107 2.11 -18.05 1.21
CA LEU A 107 2.03 -17.44 -0.12
C LEU A 107 1.18 -16.17 -0.05
N LEU A 108 1.76 -15.06 -0.46
CA LEU A 108 1.16 -13.74 -0.45
C LEU A 108 0.99 -13.22 -1.88
N LEU A 109 -0.14 -12.60 -2.17
CA LEU A 109 -0.33 -11.74 -3.35
C LEU A 109 -0.23 -10.28 -2.94
N HIS A 110 0.70 -9.54 -3.53
CA HIS A 110 0.82 -8.11 -3.32
C HIS A 110 -0.34 -7.37 -3.99
N LEU A 111 -1.12 -6.65 -3.18
CA LEU A 111 -2.27 -5.88 -3.62
C LEU A 111 -1.85 -4.47 -4.07
N PRO A 112 -2.73 -3.69 -4.71
CA PRO A 112 -2.40 -2.33 -5.14
C PRO A 112 -2.05 -1.43 -3.95
N ASP A 113 -1.09 -0.54 -4.16
CA ASP A 113 -0.66 0.48 -3.19
C ASP A 113 -1.66 1.66 -3.08
N ASP A 114 -2.96 1.39 -3.07
CA ASP A 114 -4.04 2.36 -2.95
C ASP A 114 -5.31 1.73 -2.38
N TYR A 115 -6.35 2.52 -2.11
CA TYR A 115 -7.59 2.04 -1.47
C TYR A 115 -8.26 0.85 -2.19
N ARG A 116 -7.93 0.57 -3.46
CA ARG A 116 -8.51 -0.53 -4.25
C ARG A 116 -8.09 -1.90 -3.73
N TRP A 117 -7.10 -2.01 -2.82
CA TRP A 117 -6.83 -3.26 -2.10
C TRP A 117 -8.10 -3.82 -1.44
N LYS A 118 -9.02 -2.95 -0.98
CA LYS A 118 -10.29 -3.34 -0.34
C LYS A 118 -11.17 -4.17 -1.27
N TRP A 119 -11.11 -3.90 -2.58
CA TRP A 119 -11.91 -4.63 -3.57
C TRP A 119 -11.54 -6.12 -3.62
N MET A 120 -10.37 -6.49 -3.08
CA MET A 120 -9.88 -7.86 -3.04
C MET A 120 -10.31 -8.64 -1.79
N GLU A 121 -10.98 -8.02 -0.82
CA GLU A 121 -11.41 -8.68 0.43
C GLU A 121 -12.31 -9.89 0.16
N HIS A 122 -13.27 -9.73 -0.76
CA HIS A 122 -14.27 -10.76 -1.07
C HIS A 122 -14.01 -11.52 -2.38
N VAL A 123 -12.94 -11.18 -3.09
CA VAL A 123 -12.62 -11.79 -4.39
C VAL A 123 -11.85 -13.09 -4.20
N ASN A 124 -12.43 -14.20 -4.61
CA ASN A 124 -11.70 -15.44 -4.81
C ASN A 124 -11.04 -15.42 -6.19
N LEU A 125 -9.72 -15.53 -6.21
CA LEU A 125 -8.94 -15.52 -7.44
C LEU A 125 -8.98 -16.91 -8.07
N ASP A 126 -9.87 -17.10 -9.03
CA ASP A 126 -9.89 -18.27 -9.92
C ASP A 126 -8.96 -17.99 -11.11
N LEU A 127 -7.67 -18.28 -10.93
CA LEU A 127 -6.66 -18.06 -11.96
C LEU A 127 -6.56 -19.27 -12.87
N SER A 128 -6.51 -19.04 -14.19
CA SER A 128 -6.40 -20.11 -15.20
C SER A 128 -5.16 -21.01 -15.06
N VAL A 129 -4.15 -20.54 -14.34
CA VAL A 129 -2.97 -21.31 -13.89
C VAL A 129 -3.09 -21.48 -12.39
N ASP A 130 -2.88 -22.70 -11.90
CA ASP A 130 -2.89 -23.00 -10.47
C ASP A 130 -1.59 -22.48 -9.82
N ILE A 131 -1.56 -21.16 -9.59
CA ILE A 131 -0.44 -20.47 -8.96
C ILE A 131 -0.09 -21.08 -7.58
N VAL A 132 -1.09 -21.60 -6.87
CA VAL A 132 -0.89 -22.23 -5.56
C VAL A 132 -0.12 -23.54 -5.73
N ALA A 133 -0.55 -24.42 -6.63
CA ALA A 133 0.16 -25.67 -6.91
C ALA A 133 1.60 -25.42 -7.37
N ASP A 134 1.80 -24.50 -8.32
CA ASP A 134 3.13 -24.13 -8.82
C ASP A 134 4.03 -23.58 -7.71
N SER A 135 3.47 -22.76 -6.81
CA SER A 135 4.20 -22.22 -5.67
C SER A 135 4.58 -23.31 -4.67
N ARG A 136 3.70 -24.26 -4.38
CA ARG A 136 3.99 -25.41 -3.49
C ARG A 136 5.09 -26.31 -4.05
N GLU A 137 5.07 -26.61 -5.35
CA GLU A 137 6.10 -27.40 -6.01
C GLU A 137 7.47 -26.68 -5.95
N ARG A 138 7.49 -25.39 -6.28
CA ARG A 138 8.70 -24.56 -6.16
C ARG A 138 9.22 -24.51 -4.73
N PHE A 139 8.33 -24.38 -3.74
CA PHE A 139 8.72 -24.40 -2.34
C PHE A 139 9.35 -25.73 -1.95
N ALA A 140 8.67 -26.85 -2.21
CA ALA A 140 9.15 -28.18 -1.86
C ALA A 140 10.52 -28.47 -2.48
N SER A 141 10.73 -28.10 -3.75
CA SER A 141 12.02 -28.28 -4.43
C SER A 141 13.15 -27.38 -3.92
N LYS A 142 12.84 -26.28 -3.22
CA LYS A 142 13.82 -25.29 -2.75
C LYS A 142 14.05 -25.29 -1.25
N ALA A 143 13.08 -25.69 -0.44
CA ALA A 143 13.09 -25.50 1.01
C ALA A 143 14.39 -26.04 1.66
N HIS A 144 14.87 -27.19 1.19
CA HIS A 144 16.09 -27.88 1.67
C HIS A 144 17.23 -27.93 0.65
N ALA A 145 17.17 -27.12 -0.40
CA ALA A 145 18.29 -26.96 -1.33
C ALA A 145 19.47 -26.25 -0.65
N GLU A 146 20.61 -26.11 -1.34
CA GLU A 146 21.74 -25.33 -0.84
C GLU A 146 21.31 -23.86 -0.62
N PRO A 147 21.53 -23.30 0.59
CA PRO A 147 21.28 -21.89 0.83
C PRO A 147 22.18 -20.98 0.00
N ILE A 148 21.65 -19.82 -0.39
CA ILE A 148 22.45 -18.80 -1.07
C ILE A 148 23.09 -17.91 0.01
N PRO A 149 24.42 -17.87 0.14
CA PRO A 149 25.09 -17.26 1.29
C PRO A 149 24.68 -15.82 1.56
N GLU A 150 24.49 -15.01 0.51
CA GLU A 150 24.18 -13.60 0.67
C GLU A 150 22.77 -13.34 1.24
N VAL A 151 21.79 -14.17 0.90
CA VAL A 151 20.39 -14.07 1.38
C VAL A 151 20.12 -14.99 2.58
N THR A 152 21.19 -15.49 3.21
CA THR A 152 21.16 -16.14 4.52
C THR A 152 22.21 -15.55 5.46
N SER A 153 22.77 -14.39 5.11
CA SER A 153 23.72 -13.68 5.97
C SER A 153 22.99 -13.11 7.19
N PRO A 154 23.70 -12.90 8.33
CA PRO A 154 23.10 -12.27 9.50
C PRO A 154 22.44 -10.92 9.19
N GLU A 155 23.05 -10.11 8.33
CA GLU A 155 22.54 -8.79 7.94
C GLU A 155 21.22 -8.88 7.15
N TRP A 156 21.11 -9.87 6.25
CA TRP A 156 19.88 -10.11 5.51
C TRP A 156 18.75 -10.62 6.43
N LEU A 157 19.08 -11.56 7.32
CA LEU A 157 18.11 -12.13 8.25
C LEU A 157 17.62 -11.08 9.27
N ASP A 158 18.49 -10.17 9.72
CA ASP A 158 18.11 -9.03 10.57
C ASP A 158 17.16 -8.08 9.84
N ARG A 159 17.48 -7.73 8.58
CA ARG A 159 16.60 -6.93 7.70
C ARG A 159 15.22 -7.58 7.52
N CYS A 160 15.17 -8.90 7.43
CA CYS A 160 13.93 -9.66 7.29
C CYS A 160 13.24 -10.02 8.62
N GLY A 161 13.80 -9.62 9.76
CA GLY A 161 13.48 -10.14 11.10
C GLY A 161 12.07 -9.85 11.64
N PHE A 162 11.30 -9.01 10.95
CA PHE A 162 9.89 -8.75 11.27
C PHE A 162 8.97 -9.42 10.25
N ALA A 163 7.93 -10.12 10.70
CA ALA A 163 7.00 -10.78 9.79
C ALA A 163 6.11 -9.73 9.06
N PRO A 164 5.94 -9.80 7.73
CA PRO A 164 4.98 -8.95 7.04
C PRO A 164 3.59 -9.13 7.63
N GLY A 165 2.97 -8.05 8.09
CA GLY A 165 1.64 -8.08 8.70
C GLY A 165 1.63 -7.96 10.23
N LEU A 166 2.73 -8.27 10.92
CA LEU A 166 2.79 -8.26 12.38
C LEU A 166 3.53 -7.04 12.94
N ASP A 167 3.03 -6.53 14.06
CA ASP A 167 3.72 -5.54 14.88
C ASP A 167 4.79 -6.18 15.78
N ILE A 168 5.48 -5.35 16.56
CA ILE A 168 6.55 -5.80 17.49
C ILE A 168 6.05 -6.71 18.62
N LYS A 169 4.73 -6.85 18.80
CA LYS A 169 4.10 -7.73 19.78
C LYS A 169 3.59 -9.03 19.16
N GLY A 170 3.76 -9.21 17.85
CA GLY A 170 3.23 -10.36 17.11
C GLY A 170 1.74 -10.26 16.79
N GLU A 171 1.15 -9.05 16.86
CA GLU A 171 -0.25 -8.82 16.50
C GLU A 171 -0.38 -8.26 15.09
N LEU A 172 -1.46 -8.60 14.39
CA LEU A 172 -1.73 -8.07 13.07
C LEU A 172 -1.95 -6.55 13.12
N PHE A 173 -1.35 -5.82 12.19
CA PHE A 173 -1.72 -4.43 11.98
C PHE A 173 -3.18 -4.32 11.50
N PRO A 174 -3.93 -3.28 11.93
CA PRO A 174 -5.18 -2.93 11.29
C PRO A 174 -4.98 -2.69 9.79
N ASN A 175 -5.85 -3.23 8.94
CA ASN A 175 -5.73 -3.04 7.50
C ASN A 175 -6.01 -1.60 7.09
N GLU A 176 -6.96 -0.95 7.76
CA GLU A 176 -7.26 0.47 7.56
C GLU A 176 -6.09 1.35 8.00
N ILE A 177 -5.77 2.36 7.18
CA ILE A 177 -4.72 3.34 7.47
C ILE A 177 -5.42 4.64 7.89
N PRO A 178 -5.37 5.03 9.17
CA PRO A 178 -6.04 6.24 9.62
C PRO A 178 -5.53 7.48 8.88
N ILE A 179 -6.43 8.37 8.46
CA ILE A 179 -6.08 9.61 7.72
C ILE A 179 -5.04 10.41 8.50
N ALA A 180 -5.22 10.55 9.82
CA ALA A 180 -4.29 11.22 10.70
C ALA A 180 -2.85 10.67 10.64
N SER A 181 -2.66 9.37 10.37
CA SER A 181 -1.33 8.75 10.25
C SER A 181 -0.63 9.02 8.91
N GLN A 182 -1.39 9.48 7.90
CA GLN A 182 -0.91 9.81 6.56
C GLN A 182 -0.66 11.30 6.37
N MET A 183 -1.03 12.11 7.36
CA MET A 183 -0.93 13.57 7.31
C MET A 183 0.52 14.03 7.36
N GLN A 184 0.84 14.98 6.49
CA GLN A 184 2.11 15.71 6.48
C GLN A 184 1.83 17.20 6.35
N LYS A 185 2.76 18.03 6.85
CA LYS A 185 2.62 19.49 6.72
C LYS A 185 2.83 19.91 5.28
N VAL A 186 1.98 20.78 4.77
CA VAL A 186 2.06 21.28 3.39
C VAL A 186 3.41 21.94 3.13
N LYS A 187 3.90 22.78 4.04
CA LYS A 187 5.18 23.49 3.92
C LYS A 187 6.42 22.58 3.85
N ASP A 188 6.33 21.35 4.36
CA ASP A 188 7.45 20.41 4.38
C ASP A 188 7.47 19.53 3.11
N ALA A 189 6.41 19.59 2.28
CA ALA A 189 6.26 18.75 1.11
C ALA A 189 6.83 19.37 -0.17
N SER A 190 7.33 18.51 -1.05
CA SER A 190 7.67 18.89 -2.42
C SER A 190 6.42 19.21 -3.23
N PHE A 191 6.50 20.16 -4.17
CA PHE A 191 5.40 20.46 -5.11
C PHE A 191 4.91 19.23 -5.89
N ARG A 192 5.78 18.22 -6.07
CA ARG A 192 5.43 16.94 -6.73
C ARG A 192 4.36 16.16 -5.99
N SER A 193 4.17 16.42 -4.69
CA SER A 193 3.12 15.81 -3.87
C SER A 193 1.72 16.35 -4.24
N PHE A 194 1.67 17.46 -4.97
CA PHE A 194 0.43 18.15 -5.34
C PHE A 194 0.19 18.12 -6.85
N TYR A 195 1.24 18.19 -7.67
CA TYR A 195 1.10 18.34 -9.11
C TYR A 195 0.42 17.13 -9.78
N HIS A 196 -0.73 17.36 -10.41
CA HIS A 196 -1.63 16.34 -10.96
C HIS A 196 -2.07 15.29 -9.92
N GLN A 197 -2.18 15.69 -8.65
CA GLN A 197 -2.64 14.84 -7.58
C GLN A 197 -3.93 15.37 -6.98
N LEU A 198 -4.79 14.45 -6.53
CA LEU A 198 -5.88 14.74 -5.61
C LEU A 198 -5.35 14.61 -4.18
N VAL A 199 -5.52 15.66 -3.38
CA VAL A 199 -5.09 15.70 -1.98
C VAL A 199 -6.24 16.17 -1.10
N TYR A 200 -6.34 15.60 0.09
CA TYR A 200 -7.19 16.13 1.14
C TYR A 200 -6.34 17.02 2.05
N VAL A 201 -6.82 18.24 2.31
CA VAL A 201 -6.13 19.23 3.15
C VAL A 201 -7.04 19.62 4.31
N ARG A 202 -6.53 19.52 5.54
CA ARG A 202 -7.21 20.01 6.75
C ARG A 202 -7.09 21.52 6.80
N CYS A 203 -8.18 22.21 6.47
CA CYS A 203 -8.20 23.66 6.32
C CYS A 203 -9.56 24.29 6.67
N ALA A 204 -10.26 23.79 7.69
CA ALA A 204 -11.58 24.30 8.10
C ALA A 204 -11.67 25.84 8.18
N ALA A 205 -10.66 26.50 8.77
CA ALA A 205 -10.62 27.97 8.84
C ALA A 205 -10.58 28.64 7.45
N LEU A 206 -9.84 28.07 6.50
CA LEU A 206 -9.79 28.59 5.13
C LEU A 206 -11.13 28.46 4.42
N ILE A 207 -11.90 27.40 4.70
CA ILE A 207 -13.25 27.22 4.14
C ILE A 207 -14.16 28.33 4.63
N GLU A 208 -14.13 28.65 5.93
CA GLU A 208 -14.93 29.75 6.50
C GLU A 208 -14.53 31.12 5.95
N ASP A 209 -13.23 31.35 5.70
CA ASP A 209 -12.72 32.62 5.19
C ASP A 209 -12.96 32.84 3.69
N VAL A 210 -12.78 31.79 2.87
CA VAL A 210 -12.78 31.89 1.40
C VAL A 210 -14.09 31.42 0.78
N MET A 211 -14.84 30.56 1.47
CA MET A 211 -16.03 29.88 0.95
C MET A 211 -17.21 29.88 1.95
N PRO A 212 -17.52 31.00 2.65
CA PRO A 212 -18.50 31.02 3.74
C PRO A 212 -19.91 30.55 3.34
N GLU A 213 -20.30 30.73 2.09
CA GLU A 213 -21.59 30.35 1.52
C GLU A 213 -21.82 28.83 1.43
N VAL A 214 -20.73 28.06 1.35
CA VAL A 214 -20.78 26.59 1.25
C VAL A 214 -20.26 25.90 2.50
N ALA A 215 -19.66 26.64 3.43
CA ALA A 215 -19.18 26.14 4.72
C ALA A 215 -20.32 25.61 5.60
N LYS A 216 -20.10 24.48 6.28
CA LYS A 216 -21.01 23.88 7.25
C LYS A 216 -20.26 23.52 8.53
N ALA A 217 -20.99 23.54 9.65
CA ALA A 217 -20.45 23.11 10.93
C ALA A 217 -19.97 21.65 10.86
N GLY A 218 -18.71 21.43 11.22
CA GLY A 218 -18.09 20.10 11.22
C GLY A 218 -17.37 19.73 9.92
N ASP A 219 -17.34 20.61 8.92
CA ASP A 219 -16.40 20.49 7.79
C ASP A 219 -14.95 20.55 8.34
N THR A 220 -14.07 19.67 7.85
CA THR A 220 -12.69 19.56 8.36
C THR A 220 -11.66 20.03 7.34
N GLY A 221 -12.00 20.02 6.04
CA GLY A 221 -11.05 20.34 5.00
C GLY A 221 -11.62 20.29 3.59
N LEU A 222 -10.71 20.37 2.63
CA LEU A 222 -11.02 20.36 1.20
C LEU A 222 -10.30 19.22 0.50
N VAL A 223 -10.94 18.63 -0.50
CA VAL A 223 -10.25 17.83 -1.51
C VAL A 223 -9.92 18.74 -2.68
N LEU A 224 -8.62 18.81 -2.98
CA LEU A 224 -8.02 19.73 -3.91
C LEU A 224 -7.33 18.96 -5.04
N TYR A 225 -7.48 19.46 -6.26
CA TYR A 225 -6.64 19.04 -7.39
C TYR A 225 -5.50 20.03 -7.59
N GLY A 226 -4.27 19.57 -7.44
CA GLY A 226 -3.08 20.41 -7.58
C GLY A 226 -2.60 20.49 -9.03
N TYR A 227 -2.27 21.70 -9.48
CA TYR A 227 -1.73 21.98 -10.81
C TYR A 227 -0.68 23.10 -10.74
N ILE A 228 0.04 23.32 -11.84
CA ILE A 228 0.97 24.44 -11.98
C ILE A 228 0.30 25.49 -12.84
N ASP A 229 0.13 26.67 -12.26
CA ASP A 229 -0.21 27.89 -12.99
C ASP A 229 1.08 28.59 -13.43
N GLU A 230 1.11 29.10 -14.67
CA GLU A 230 2.31 29.71 -15.24
C GLU A 230 2.69 31.03 -14.57
N GLU A 231 1.71 31.78 -14.04
CA GLU A 231 1.94 33.10 -13.45
C GLU A 231 2.17 33.02 -11.94
N VAL A 232 1.48 32.12 -11.26
CA VAL A 232 1.45 32.09 -9.78
C VAL A 232 2.00 30.80 -9.17
N GLY A 233 2.40 29.83 -10.00
CA GLY A 233 3.00 28.57 -9.56
C GLY A 233 1.98 27.57 -9.03
N VAL A 234 2.35 26.80 -8.01
CA VAL A 234 1.53 25.69 -7.49
C VAL A 234 0.20 26.22 -6.96
N SER A 235 -0.87 25.76 -7.60
CA SER A 235 -2.25 26.17 -7.36
C SER A 235 -3.16 24.96 -7.23
N PHE A 236 -4.31 25.19 -6.62
CA PHE A 236 -5.26 24.15 -6.28
C PHE A 236 -6.65 24.56 -6.73
N GLN A 237 -7.31 23.64 -7.44
CA GLN A 237 -8.73 23.72 -7.72
C GLN A 237 -9.47 22.95 -6.61
N PRO A 238 -10.30 23.62 -5.80
CA PRO A 238 -11.16 22.94 -4.85
C PRO A 238 -12.26 22.20 -5.59
N LEU A 239 -12.42 20.91 -5.28
CA LEU A 239 -13.43 20.07 -5.90
C LEU A 239 -14.52 19.68 -4.91
N TRP A 240 -14.12 19.34 -3.68
CA TRP A 240 -15.04 18.93 -2.63
C TRP A 240 -14.70 19.57 -1.29
N ILE A 241 -15.75 19.84 -0.52
CA ILE A 241 -15.66 20.02 0.93
C ILE A 241 -15.75 18.65 1.56
N ALA A 242 -14.87 18.38 2.53
CA ALA A 242 -14.78 17.09 3.17
C ALA A 242 -14.89 17.20 4.69
N LYS A 243 -15.50 16.16 5.26
CA LYS A 243 -15.52 15.86 6.69
C LYS A 243 -14.79 14.55 6.92
N GLU A 244 -13.79 14.61 7.78
CA GLU A 244 -12.91 13.48 8.08
C GLU A 244 -13.55 12.46 9.03
N GLY A 245 -13.54 11.19 8.61
CA GLY A 245 -13.72 10.01 9.45
C GLY A 245 -12.36 9.40 9.86
N GLU A 246 -12.33 8.13 10.28
CA GLU A 246 -11.06 7.49 10.68
C GLU A 246 -10.17 7.19 9.46
N SER A 247 -10.71 6.54 8.41
CA SER A 247 -10.02 6.23 7.16
C SER A 247 -10.80 6.62 5.90
N THR A 248 -11.95 7.29 6.06
CA THR A 248 -12.84 7.70 4.97
C THR A 248 -13.12 9.21 5.03
N LEU A 249 -13.57 9.77 3.91
CA LEU A 249 -14.04 11.15 3.83
C LEU A 249 -15.52 11.19 3.42
N ASP A 250 -16.33 11.93 4.18
CA ASP A 250 -17.66 12.34 3.74
C ASP A 250 -17.51 13.63 2.92
N MET A 251 -17.88 13.59 1.64
CA MET A 251 -17.55 14.63 0.66
C MET A 251 -18.79 15.24 0.04
N ARG A 252 -18.73 16.56 -0.16
CA ARG A 252 -19.77 17.34 -0.80
C ARG A 252 -19.20 18.22 -1.90
N LEU A 253 -19.81 18.13 -3.08
CA LEU A 253 -19.44 18.93 -4.25
C LEU A 253 -19.54 20.42 -3.95
N ILE A 254 -18.53 21.15 -4.44
CA ILE A 254 -18.57 22.60 -4.50
C ILE A 254 -19.33 22.98 -5.79
N PRO A 255 -20.36 23.85 -5.73
CA PRO A 255 -21.13 24.23 -6.91
C PRO A 255 -20.26 24.82 -8.03
N GLU A 256 -20.38 24.27 -9.25
CA GLU A 256 -19.56 24.65 -10.43
C GLU A 256 -19.66 26.13 -10.81
N GLU A 257 -20.75 26.80 -10.43
CA GLU A 257 -20.99 28.21 -10.72
C GLU A 257 -19.98 29.14 -10.00
N THR A 258 -19.26 28.63 -9.00
CA THR A 258 -18.27 29.40 -8.23
C THR A 258 -16.87 28.83 -8.42
N MET A 259 -16.03 29.57 -9.13
CA MET A 259 -14.63 29.20 -9.35
C MET A 259 -13.78 29.71 -8.20
N TYR A 260 -13.26 28.82 -7.37
CA TYR A 260 -12.31 29.16 -6.31
C TYR A 260 -10.90 28.76 -6.71
N LEU A 261 -9.94 29.60 -6.36
CA LEU A 261 -8.51 29.34 -6.53
C LEU A 261 -7.84 29.37 -5.17
N ILE A 262 -7.17 28.28 -4.80
CA ILE A 262 -6.33 28.23 -3.60
C ILE A 262 -4.87 28.17 -4.04
N ARG A 263 -4.03 29.04 -3.48
CA ARG A 263 -2.58 29.02 -3.72
C ARG A 263 -1.88 28.24 -2.63
N LEU A 264 -0.70 27.70 -2.93
CA LEU A 264 0.10 26.97 -1.93
C LEU A 264 0.32 27.77 -0.65
N ALA A 265 0.59 29.08 -0.75
CA ALA A 265 0.78 29.96 0.40
C ALA A 265 -0.45 30.08 1.32
N ASN A 266 -1.66 29.81 0.83
CA ASN A 266 -2.86 29.75 1.68
C ASN A 266 -2.89 28.51 2.58
N LEU A 267 -2.03 27.53 2.30
CA LEU A 267 -2.03 26.21 2.92
C LEU A 267 -0.77 25.93 3.75
N ASP A 268 0.17 26.88 3.89
CA ASP A 268 1.48 26.65 4.52
C ASP A 268 1.39 26.03 5.92
N ASP A 269 0.39 26.43 6.72
CA ASP A 269 0.15 25.93 8.07
C ASP A 269 -0.82 24.75 8.13
N CYS A 270 -1.30 24.27 6.98
CA CYS A 270 -2.21 23.14 6.89
C CYS A 270 -1.45 21.80 6.83
N GLU A 271 -2.18 20.73 7.12
CA GLU A 271 -1.75 19.36 6.89
C GLU A 271 -2.52 18.76 5.71
N PHE A 272 -1.88 17.86 4.97
CA PHE A 272 -2.52 17.16 3.87
C PHE A 272 -2.12 15.68 3.82
N CYS A 273 -2.94 14.91 3.13
CA CYS A 273 -2.59 13.55 2.71
C CYS A 273 -3.03 13.32 1.26
N SER A 274 -2.46 12.30 0.62
CA SER A 274 -2.89 11.88 -0.71
C SER A 274 -4.25 11.20 -0.64
N MET A 275 -5.11 11.46 -1.63
CA MET A 275 -6.38 10.73 -1.79
C MET A 275 -6.18 9.28 -2.24
N LYS A 276 -4.95 8.86 -2.58
CA LYS A 276 -4.63 7.51 -3.06
C LYS A 276 -5.11 6.40 -2.11
N TRP A 277 -5.04 6.61 -0.81
CA TRP A 277 -5.38 5.60 0.20
C TRP A 277 -6.75 5.81 0.83
N ILE A 278 -7.47 6.85 0.42
CA ILE A 278 -8.79 7.17 0.94
C ILE A 278 -9.81 6.63 -0.04
N GLU A 279 -10.73 5.83 0.48
CA GLU A 279 -11.85 5.34 -0.32
C GLU A 279 -12.73 6.51 -0.73
N VAL A 280 -12.90 6.68 -2.03
CA VAL A 280 -13.73 7.71 -2.65
C VAL A 280 -15.00 7.04 -3.15
N ASP A 281 -16.16 7.58 -2.79
CA ASP A 281 -17.43 7.08 -3.31
C ASP A 281 -17.43 7.14 -4.85
N PRO A 282 -17.69 6.03 -5.56
CA PRO A 282 -17.67 5.97 -7.02
C PRO A 282 -18.68 6.91 -7.70
N TYR A 283 -19.67 7.45 -6.98
CA TYR A 283 -20.62 8.44 -7.52
C TYR A 283 -20.08 9.88 -7.54
N ILE A 284 -18.81 10.08 -7.15
CA ILE A 284 -18.17 11.40 -7.05
C ILE A 284 -17.32 11.75 -8.29
N VAL A 285 -17.28 10.92 -9.33
CA VAL A 285 -16.54 11.19 -10.59
C VAL A 285 -17.47 11.48 -11.77
#